data_AF-Q0RKK0-F1
#
_entry.id   AF-Q0RKK0-F1
#
_cell.length_a   1.000
_cell.length_b   1.000
_cell.length_c   1.000
_cell.angle_alpha   90.00
_cell.angle_beta   90.00
_cell.angle_gamma   90.00
#
_symmetry.space_group_name_H-M   'P 1'
#
loop_
_entity.id
_entity.type
_entity.pdbx_description
1 polymer ?
#
loop_
_entity_poly.entity_id
_entity_poly.type
_entity_poly.pdbx_seq_one_letter_code
_entity_poly.pdbx_strand_id
1 'polypeptide(L)'
;MVGTNPDSGLLEALVERCAVEPDFFVRDMLTWALTRLPVEITVPRLRTELQSERAQARSQALHTLSKIGDGSAWPSITRSLLHDPVDEVARSAWRAAVVLVPAREKEGLAAELAAQLGRGDRSVHLSLSRALVALGDVIEPALQTAMASADPAVCAHARATELLLRDPEAGFDAAIDEARRIVALGTQGPT
;
A
#
# COMPACT_ATOMS: atom_id res chain seq x y z
N MET A 1 -1.14 -31.64 19.18
CA MET A 1 -0.12 -31.04 18.29
C MET A 1 0.47 -29.85 19.02
N VAL A 2 1.78 -29.86 19.27
CA VAL A 2 2.47 -28.81 20.03
C VAL A 2 2.53 -27.56 19.15
N GLY A 3 1.73 -26.55 19.49
CA GLY A 3 1.80 -25.23 18.88
C GLY A 3 3.05 -24.55 19.39
N THR A 4 4.08 -24.47 18.54
CA THR A 4 5.21 -23.57 18.74
C THR A 4 4.65 -22.16 18.74
N ASN A 5 4.50 -21.56 19.92
CA ASN A 5 4.23 -20.14 20.02
C ASN A 5 5.45 -19.45 19.38
N PRO A 6 5.30 -18.72 18.26
CA PRO A 6 6.45 -18.08 17.65
C PRO A 6 7.06 -17.14 18.68
N ASP A 7 8.38 -17.22 18.84
CA ASP A 7 9.10 -16.52 19.89
C ASP A 7 8.88 -15.01 19.75
N SER A 8 8.02 -14.46 20.60
CA SER A 8 7.72 -13.02 20.64
C SER A 8 8.98 -12.18 20.93
N GLY A 9 10.04 -12.79 21.46
CA GLY A 9 11.35 -12.17 21.62
C GLY A 9 12.01 -11.77 20.28
N LEU A 10 11.56 -12.32 19.16
CA LEU A 10 12.06 -11.97 17.82
C LEU A 10 11.41 -10.71 17.24
N LEU A 11 10.35 -10.16 17.84
CA LEU A 11 9.60 -9.03 17.30
C LEU A 11 10.51 -7.85 16.94
N GLU A 12 11.33 -7.39 17.89
CA GLU A 12 12.21 -6.23 17.67
C GLU A 12 13.24 -6.51 16.56
N ALA A 13 13.89 -7.68 16.59
CA ALA A 13 14.88 -8.03 15.58
C ALA A 13 14.28 -8.12 14.16
N LEU A 14 13.05 -8.62 14.03
CA LEU A 14 12.33 -8.66 12.76
C LEU A 14 11.97 -7.25 12.26
N VAL A 15 11.46 -6.39 13.14
CA VAL A 15 11.09 -5.01 12.80
C VAL A 15 12.33 -4.18 12.42
N GLU A 16 13.42 -4.28 13.19
CA GLU A 16 14.69 -3.62 12.87
C GLU A 16 15.24 -4.09 11.53
N ARG A 17 15.15 -5.39 11.22
CA ARG A 17 15.59 -5.94 9.95
C ARG A 17 14.73 -5.43 8.78
N CYS A 18 13.40 -5.34 8.94
CA CYS A 18 12.52 -4.76 7.91
C CYS A 18 12.96 -3.35 7.49
N ALA A 19 13.50 -2.54 8.42
CA ALA A 19 13.91 -1.17 8.15
C ALA A 19 15.13 -1.03 7.23
N VAL A 20 15.95 -2.08 7.07
CA VAL A 20 17.25 -2.00 6.38
C VAL A 20 17.50 -3.10 5.35
N GLU A 21 16.73 -4.19 5.36
CA GLU A 21 16.93 -5.33 4.47
C GLU A 21 16.76 -4.94 2.98
N PRO A 22 17.80 -5.04 2.13
CA PRO A 22 17.71 -4.63 0.73
C PRO A 22 16.96 -5.64 -0.15
N ASP A 23 16.94 -6.92 0.19
CA ASP A 23 16.32 -7.95 -0.63
C ASP A 23 14.80 -7.99 -0.45
N PHE A 24 14.06 -7.90 -1.56
CA PHE A 24 12.60 -7.91 -1.54
C PHE A 24 12.02 -9.21 -0.99
N PHE A 25 12.55 -10.37 -1.41
CA PHE A 25 12.06 -11.68 -0.98
C PHE A 25 12.32 -11.89 0.51
N VAL A 26 13.46 -11.42 1.02
CA VAL A 26 13.74 -11.47 2.46
C VAL A 26 12.75 -10.58 3.21
N ARG A 27 12.46 -9.36 2.73
CA ARG A 27 11.42 -8.51 3.36
C ARG A 27 10.03 -9.13 3.38
N ASP A 28 9.65 -9.85 2.32
CA ASP A 28 8.40 -10.61 2.28
C ASP A 28 8.41 -11.76 3.31
N MET A 29 9.54 -12.42 3.53
CA MET A 29 9.68 -13.42 4.58
C MET A 29 9.65 -12.83 5.99
N LEU A 30 10.21 -11.64 6.20
CA LEU A 30 10.09 -10.91 7.48
C LEU A 30 8.64 -10.52 7.75
N THR A 31 7.93 -10.01 6.74
CA THR A 31 6.49 -9.74 6.82
C THR A 31 5.73 -11.01 7.19
N TRP A 32 6.00 -12.12 6.51
CA TRP A 32 5.37 -13.41 6.82
C TRP A 32 5.63 -13.81 8.28
N ALA A 33 6.88 -13.71 8.77
CA ALA A 33 7.20 -14.00 10.16
C ALA A 33 6.44 -13.10 11.14
N LEU A 34 6.38 -11.78 10.88
CA LEU A 34 5.66 -10.82 11.72
C LEU A 34 4.15 -11.11 11.79
N THR A 35 3.53 -11.53 10.68
CA THR A 35 2.09 -11.90 10.67
C THR A 35 1.77 -13.15 11.48
N ARG A 36 2.78 -13.92 11.91
CA ARG A 36 2.61 -15.10 12.77
C ARG A 36 2.71 -14.77 14.25
N LEU A 37 3.24 -13.60 14.62
CA LEU A 37 3.34 -13.15 16.01
C LEU A 37 1.98 -12.67 16.54
N PRO A 38 1.77 -12.65 17.87
CA PRO A 38 0.54 -12.15 18.46
C PRO A 38 0.24 -10.70 18.03
N VAL A 39 -0.99 -10.47 17.57
CA VAL A 39 -1.42 -9.18 17.00
C VAL A 39 -1.32 -8.06 18.04
N GLU A 40 -1.58 -8.40 19.31
CA GLU A 40 -1.63 -7.49 20.45
C GLU A 40 -0.28 -6.83 20.75
N ILE A 41 0.84 -7.45 20.35
CA ILE A 41 2.19 -6.87 20.48
C ILE A 41 2.72 -6.33 19.15
N THR A 42 2.40 -6.99 18.04
CA THR A 42 2.93 -6.66 16.71
C THR A 42 2.32 -5.37 16.18
N VAL A 43 1.00 -5.19 16.25
CA VAL A 43 0.32 -4.01 15.70
C VAL A 43 0.78 -2.71 16.38
N PRO A 44 0.80 -2.61 17.73
CA PRO A 44 1.33 -1.41 18.38
C PRO A 44 2.77 -1.10 17.97
N ARG A 45 3.62 -2.12 17.85
CA ARG A 45 5.03 -1.92 17.48
C ARG A 45 5.21 -1.44 16.04
N LEU A 46 4.45 -1.99 15.10
CA LEU A 46 4.45 -1.54 13.70
C LEU A 46 3.89 -0.12 13.55
N ARG A 47 2.90 0.26 14.36
CA ARG A 47 2.37 1.64 14.36
C ARG A 47 3.45 2.66 14.73
N THR A 48 4.39 2.30 15.62
CA THR A 48 5.55 3.15 15.93
C THR A 48 6.46 3.37 14.72
N GLU A 49 6.69 2.33 13.89
CA GLU A 49 7.53 2.46 12.68
C GLU A 49 6.95 3.40 11.62
N LEU A 50 5.64 3.69 11.66
CA LEU A 50 5.02 4.66 10.76
C LEU A 50 5.57 6.09 10.94
N GLN A 51 6.22 6.36 12.08
CA GLN A 51 6.89 7.65 12.36
C GLN A 51 8.41 7.60 12.11
N SER A 52 8.94 6.49 11.60
CA SER A 52 10.36 6.33 11.33
C SER A 52 10.82 7.31 10.24
N GLU A 53 12.02 7.89 10.40
CA GLU A 53 12.66 8.71 9.37
C GLU A 53 12.99 7.88 8.11
N ARG A 54 13.18 6.57 8.27
CA ARG A 54 13.49 5.65 7.17
C ARG A 54 12.23 5.30 6.39
N ALA A 55 12.20 5.69 5.11
CA ALA A 55 11.09 5.37 4.21
C ALA A 55 10.82 3.86 4.12
N GLN A 56 11.86 3.03 4.07
CA GLN A 56 11.69 1.57 4.02
C GLN A 56 10.97 1.03 5.27
N ALA A 57 11.27 1.56 6.46
CA ALA A 57 10.61 1.15 7.68
C ALA A 57 9.11 1.49 7.65
N ARG A 58 8.76 2.72 7.23
CA ARG A 58 7.36 3.13 7.04
C ARG A 58 6.64 2.23 6.03
N SER A 59 7.23 2.01 4.86
CA SER A 59 6.64 1.16 3.80
C SER A 59 6.43 -0.28 4.26
N GLN A 60 7.42 -0.89 4.92
CA GLN A 60 7.32 -2.26 5.41
C GLN A 60 6.31 -2.41 6.55
N ALA A 61 6.23 -1.42 7.45
CA ALA A 61 5.21 -1.41 8.49
C ALA A 61 3.80 -1.33 7.89
N LEU A 62 3.57 -0.43 6.93
CA LEU A 62 2.29 -0.33 6.21
C LEU A 62 1.95 -1.63 5.46
N HIS A 63 2.92 -2.21 4.76
CA HIS A 63 2.75 -3.49 4.08
C HIS A 63 2.34 -4.58 5.07
N THR A 64 3.05 -4.72 6.19
CA THR A 64 2.76 -5.74 7.20
C THR A 64 1.39 -5.53 7.86
N LEU A 65 1.05 -4.28 8.22
CA LEU A 65 -0.27 -3.94 8.77
C LEU A 65 -1.40 -4.32 7.80
N SER A 66 -1.22 -4.11 6.49
CA SER A 66 -2.19 -4.53 5.47
C SER A 66 -2.36 -6.05 5.39
N LYS A 67 -1.33 -6.83 5.74
CA LYS A 67 -1.39 -8.30 5.77
C LYS A 67 -2.02 -8.84 7.05
N ILE A 68 -1.82 -8.14 8.17
CA ILE A 68 -2.48 -8.46 9.44
C ILE A 68 -3.97 -8.16 9.35
N GLY A 69 -4.36 -7.02 8.76
CA GLY A 69 -5.76 -6.66 8.57
C GLY A 69 -6.47 -6.20 9.85
N ASP A 70 -5.73 -5.91 10.93
CA ASP A 70 -6.31 -5.42 12.18
C ASP A 70 -6.74 -3.95 12.05
N GLY A 71 -8.05 -3.72 12.07
CA GLY A 71 -8.66 -2.39 11.92
C GLY A 71 -8.26 -1.36 12.98
N SER A 72 -7.70 -1.78 14.13
CA SER A 72 -7.17 -0.85 15.14
C SER A 72 -5.97 -0.03 14.63
N ALA A 73 -5.34 -0.46 13.53
CA ALA A 73 -4.28 0.29 12.87
C ALA A 73 -4.78 1.48 12.02
N TRP A 74 -6.06 1.50 11.64
CA TRP A 74 -6.63 2.53 10.76
C TRP A 74 -6.34 3.98 11.22
N PRO A 75 -6.54 4.35 12.51
CA PRO A 75 -6.27 5.72 12.96
C PRO A 75 -4.81 6.17 12.83
N SER A 76 -3.88 5.23 12.58
CA SER A 76 -2.45 5.53 12.39
C SER A 76 -2.07 5.72 10.91
N ILE A 77 -2.96 5.45 9.96
CA ILE A 77 -2.76 5.75 8.54
C ILE A 77 -3.18 7.19 8.29
N THR A 78 -2.26 8.11 8.56
CA THR A 78 -2.50 9.55 8.48
C THR A 78 -2.44 10.06 7.05
N ARG A 79 -2.99 11.28 6.84
CA ARG A 79 -2.83 12.02 5.59
C ARG A 79 -1.35 12.19 5.18
N SER A 80 -0.44 12.38 6.13
CA SER A 80 0.99 12.50 5.82
C SER A 80 1.58 11.23 5.21
N LEU A 81 1.07 10.04 5.54
CA LEU A 81 1.49 8.79 4.92
C LEU A 81 0.86 8.60 3.53
N LEU A 82 -0.42 8.95 3.38
CA LEU A 82 -1.12 8.91 2.08
C LEU A 82 -0.51 9.88 1.05
N HIS A 83 0.08 10.98 1.54
CA HIS A 83 0.73 12.01 0.74
C HIS A 83 2.26 12.03 0.94
N ASP A 84 2.86 10.94 1.48
CA ASP A 84 4.30 10.88 1.79
C ASP A 84 5.12 11.26 0.55
N PRO A 85 6.20 12.06 0.64
CA PRO A 85 6.99 12.45 -0.53
C PRO A 85 7.68 11.26 -1.23
N VAL A 86 7.88 10.14 -0.53
CA VAL A 86 8.44 8.93 -1.13
C VAL A 86 7.30 8.06 -1.68
N ASP A 87 7.27 7.90 -3.00
CA ASP A 87 6.19 7.17 -3.70
C ASP A 87 5.97 5.75 -3.15
N GLU A 88 7.03 5.02 -2.78
CA GLU A 88 6.89 3.67 -2.22
C GLU A 88 6.15 3.66 -0.87
N VAL A 89 6.30 4.72 -0.06
CA VAL A 89 5.57 4.86 1.20
C VAL A 89 4.11 5.20 0.91
N ALA A 90 3.85 6.15 0.03
CA ALA A 90 2.49 6.52 -0.37
C ALA A 90 1.73 5.31 -0.95
N ARG A 91 2.34 4.56 -1.86
CA ARG A 91 1.77 3.32 -2.43
C ARG A 91 1.46 2.28 -1.36
N SER A 92 2.37 2.10 -0.39
CA SER A 92 2.14 1.21 0.75
C SER A 92 1.00 1.68 1.64
N ALA A 93 0.89 3.00 1.85
CA ALA A 93 -0.18 3.61 2.62
C ALA A 93 -1.53 3.44 1.94
N TRP A 94 -1.63 3.66 0.62
CA TRP A 94 -2.87 3.46 -0.13
C TRP A 94 -3.34 2.02 -0.05
N ARG A 95 -2.44 1.04 -0.25
CA ARG A 95 -2.76 -0.39 -0.12
C ARG A 95 -3.26 -0.75 1.29
N ALA A 96 -2.60 -0.24 2.33
CA ALA A 96 -3.02 -0.48 3.71
C ALA A 96 -4.35 0.20 4.05
N ALA A 97 -4.54 1.43 3.59
CA ALA A 97 -5.72 2.24 3.85
C ALA A 97 -6.98 1.56 3.33
N VAL A 98 -6.97 1.08 2.09
CA VAL A 98 -8.16 0.49 1.46
C VAL A 98 -8.54 -0.88 2.06
N VAL A 99 -7.58 -1.56 2.71
CA VAL A 99 -7.83 -2.79 3.47
C VAL A 99 -8.43 -2.47 4.85
N LEU A 100 -7.94 -1.42 5.51
CA LEU A 100 -8.23 -1.15 6.92
C LEU A 100 -9.34 -0.13 7.16
N VAL A 101 -9.76 0.61 6.13
CA VAL A 101 -10.77 1.67 6.23
C VAL A 101 -12.14 1.14 6.70
N PRO A 102 -12.72 1.71 7.77
CA PRO A 102 -14.10 1.42 8.15
C PRO A 102 -15.07 1.89 7.07
N ALA A 103 -16.20 1.19 6.89
CA ALA A 103 -17.18 1.50 5.84
C ALA A 103 -17.61 2.98 5.79
N ARG A 104 -17.81 3.61 6.96
CA ARG A 104 -18.22 5.02 7.10
C ARG A 104 -17.16 6.04 6.65
N GLU A 105 -15.89 5.63 6.50
CA GLU A 105 -14.76 6.51 6.19
C GLU A 105 -14.27 6.32 4.74
N LYS A 106 -14.89 5.42 3.96
CA LYS A 106 -14.51 5.13 2.57
C LYS A 106 -14.63 6.34 1.64
N GLU A 107 -15.67 7.15 1.79
CA GLU A 107 -15.85 8.38 1.00
C GLU A 107 -14.74 9.40 1.25
N GLY A 108 -14.38 9.59 2.52
CA GLY A 108 -13.27 10.47 2.91
C GLY A 108 -11.94 9.97 2.35
N LEU A 109 -11.68 8.66 2.45
CA LEU A 109 -10.47 8.07 1.87
C LEU A 109 -10.45 8.18 0.34
N ALA A 110 -11.59 8.00 -0.34
CA ALA A 110 -11.69 8.16 -1.79
C ALA A 110 -11.30 9.58 -2.23
N ALA A 111 -11.77 10.61 -1.51
CA ALA A 111 -11.39 11.99 -1.76
C ALA A 111 -9.88 12.25 -1.55
N GLU A 112 -9.32 11.71 -0.45
CA GLU A 112 -7.87 11.84 -0.17
C GLU A 112 -6.99 11.15 -1.22
N LEU A 113 -7.38 9.95 -1.66
CA LEU A 113 -6.67 9.23 -2.73
C LEU A 113 -6.84 9.92 -4.09
N ALA A 114 -8.03 10.43 -4.41
CA ALA A 114 -8.26 11.16 -5.66
C ALA A 114 -7.42 12.43 -5.75
N ALA A 115 -7.09 13.07 -4.63
CA ALA A 115 -6.16 14.20 -4.57
C ALA A 115 -4.70 13.83 -4.93
N GLN A 116 -4.40 12.55 -5.12
CA GLN A 116 -3.09 12.06 -5.61
C GLN A 116 -3.12 11.65 -7.09
N LEU A 117 -4.26 11.81 -7.79
CA LEU A 117 -4.31 11.57 -9.23
C LEU A 117 -3.33 12.50 -9.96
N GLY A 118 -2.69 11.99 -11.01
CA GLY A 118 -1.59 12.66 -11.72
C GLY A 118 -0.20 12.59 -11.03
N ARG A 119 -0.08 11.97 -9.84
CA ARG A 119 1.20 11.83 -9.14
C ARG A 119 2.09 10.74 -9.74
N GLY A 120 3.34 11.10 -10.03
CA GLY A 120 4.41 10.15 -10.32
C GLY A 120 4.31 9.54 -11.72
N ASP A 121 4.86 8.34 -11.88
CA ASP A 121 4.90 7.64 -13.16
C ASP A 121 3.71 6.68 -13.35
N ARG A 122 3.76 5.89 -14.43
CA ARG A 122 2.73 4.90 -14.74
C ARG A 122 2.57 3.82 -13.65
N SER A 123 3.64 3.40 -12.97
CA SER A 123 3.56 2.38 -11.91
C SER A 123 2.90 2.96 -10.65
N VAL A 124 3.21 4.22 -10.32
CA VAL A 124 2.52 4.96 -9.26
C VAL A 124 1.04 5.14 -9.60
N HIS A 125 0.73 5.55 -10.84
CA HIS A 125 -0.65 5.68 -11.32
C HIS A 125 -1.44 4.38 -11.16
N LEU A 126 -0.91 3.27 -11.69
CA LEU A 126 -1.58 1.97 -11.60
C LEU A 126 -1.81 1.53 -10.14
N SER A 127 -0.89 1.86 -9.24
CA SER A 127 -1.04 1.56 -7.81
C SER A 127 -2.16 2.37 -7.17
N LEU A 128 -2.26 3.67 -7.48
CA LEU A 128 -3.33 4.53 -7.00
C LEU A 128 -4.68 4.11 -7.57
N SER A 129 -4.78 3.85 -8.88
CA SER A 129 -6.00 3.39 -9.52
C SER A 129 -6.52 2.10 -8.88
N ARG A 130 -5.64 1.13 -8.58
CA ARG A 130 -6.02 -0.11 -7.90
C ARG A 130 -6.53 0.13 -6.47
N ALA A 131 -5.88 1.03 -5.74
CA ALA A 131 -6.35 1.40 -4.40
C ALA A 131 -7.74 2.05 -4.45
N LEU A 132 -7.94 3.02 -5.36
CA LEU A 132 -9.25 3.62 -5.58
C LEU A 132 -10.31 2.57 -5.95
N VAL A 133 -10.04 1.71 -6.93
CA VAL A 133 -10.98 0.66 -7.36
C VAL A 133 -11.29 -0.34 -6.23
N ALA A 134 -10.36 -0.63 -5.34
CA ALA A 134 -10.61 -1.48 -4.17
C ALA A 134 -11.63 -0.89 -3.18
N LEU A 135 -11.90 0.43 -3.23
CA LEU A 135 -12.97 1.06 -2.45
C LEU A 135 -14.36 0.83 -3.05
N GLY A 136 -14.45 0.43 -4.33
CA GLY A 136 -15.70 0.24 -5.07
C GLY A 136 -16.33 1.55 -5.55
N ASP A 137 -17.61 1.52 -5.87
CA ASP A 137 -18.38 2.61 -6.52
C ASP A 137 -18.37 3.94 -5.74
N VAL A 138 -18.01 3.91 -4.46
CA VAL A 138 -17.85 5.11 -3.62
C VAL A 138 -16.86 6.14 -4.19
N ILE A 139 -15.98 5.72 -5.10
CA ILE A 139 -15.01 6.62 -5.75
C ILE A 139 -15.58 7.45 -6.89
N GLU A 140 -16.77 7.10 -7.43
CA GLU A 140 -17.31 7.74 -8.63
C GLU A 140 -17.37 9.27 -8.55
N PRO A 141 -17.89 9.90 -7.47
CA PRO A 141 -17.94 11.36 -7.37
C PRO A 141 -16.55 12.01 -7.40
N ALA A 142 -15.56 11.36 -6.78
CA ALA A 142 -14.19 11.85 -6.73
C ALA A 142 -13.53 11.75 -8.12
N LEU A 143 -13.78 10.68 -8.86
CA LEU A 143 -13.30 10.53 -10.24
C LEU A 143 -13.95 11.54 -11.18
N GLN A 144 -15.26 11.78 -11.09
CA GLN A 144 -15.93 12.80 -11.92
C GLN A 144 -15.32 14.19 -11.69
N THR A 145 -15.07 14.55 -10.43
CA THR A 145 -14.38 15.80 -10.08
C THR A 145 -12.99 15.88 -10.71
N ALA A 146 -12.19 14.81 -10.59
CA ALA A 146 -10.84 14.77 -11.14
C ALA A 146 -10.81 14.78 -12.68
N MET A 147 -11.80 14.19 -13.35
CA MET A 147 -11.93 14.25 -14.82
C MET A 147 -12.29 15.66 -15.33
N ALA A 148 -12.88 16.50 -14.50
CA ALA A 148 -13.14 17.91 -14.80
C ALA A 148 -11.95 18.83 -14.46
N SER A 149 -10.84 18.28 -13.95
CA SER A 149 -9.63 19.06 -13.63
C SER A 149 -9.05 19.73 -14.87
N ALA A 150 -8.56 20.95 -14.70
CA ALA A 150 -7.79 21.66 -15.73
C ALA A 150 -6.39 21.06 -15.94
N ASP A 151 -5.89 20.28 -14.99
CA ASP A 151 -4.63 19.55 -15.13
C ASP A 151 -4.84 18.31 -16.02
N PRO A 152 -4.20 18.25 -17.21
CA PRO A 152 -4.35 17.12 -18.12
C PRO A 152 -3.87 15.79 -17.53
N ALA A 153 -2.87 15.79 -16.65
CA ALA A 153 -2.35 14.57 -16.03
C ALA A 153 -3.36 13.98 -15.04
N VAL A 154 -3.98 14.84 -14.23
CA VAL A 154 -5.07 14.46 -13.31
C VAL A 154 -6.25 13.91 -14.10
N CYS A 155 -6.70 14.64 -15.13
CA CYS A 155 -7.83 14.24 -15.97
C CYS A 155 -7.59 12.88 -16.65
N ALA A 156 -6.42 12.69 -17.26
CA ALA A 156 -6.07 11.44 -17.93
C ALA A 156 -5.99 10.25 -16.97
N HIS A 157 -5.39 10.45 -15.79
CA HIS A 157 -5.32 9.40 -14.76
C HIS A 157 -6.72 9.06 -14.23
N ALA A 158 -7.56 10.05 -13.95
CA ALA A 158 -8.95 9.82 -13.51
C ALA A 158 -9.76 8.98 -14.52
N ARG A 159 -9.65 9.30 -15.82
CA ARG A 159 -10.29 8.51 -16.90
C ARG A 159 -9.77 7.07 -16.95
N ALA A 160 -8.45 6.88 -16.82
CA ALA A 160 -7.87 5.54 -16.78
C ALA A 160 -8.37 4.72 -15.58
N THR A 161 -8.51 5.36 -14.42
CA THR A 161 -9.08 4.73 -13.21
C THR A 161 -10.56 4.40 -13.38
N GLU A 162 -11.35 5.28 -14.03
CA GLU A 162 -12.77 5.00 -14.33
C GLU A 162 -12.93 3.80 -15.27
N LEU A 163 -12.07 3.68 -16.30
CA LEU A 163 -12.06 2.51 -17.18
C LEU A 163 -11.74 1.23 -16.40
N LEU A 164 -10.75 1.28 -15.51
CA LEU A 164 -10.39 0.15 -14.64
C LEU A 164 -11.52 -0.25 -13.69
N LEU A 165 -12.29 0.71 -13.17
CA LEU A 165 -13.45 0.44 -12.32
C LEU A 165 -14.55 -0.32 -13.08
N ARG A 166 -14.82 0.09 -14.33
CA ARG A 166 -15.85 -0.52 -15.18
C ARG A 166 -15.46 -1.86 -15.79
N ASP A 167 -14.17 -2.03 -16.09
CA ASP A 167 -13.61 -3.24 -16.68
C ASP A 167 -12.38 -3.73 -15.86
N PRO A 168 -12.63 -4.56 -14.84
CA PRO A 168 -11.55 -5.12 -14.02
C PRO A 168 -10.58 -6.04 -14.79
N GLU A 169 -10.98 -6.63 -15.92
CA GLU A 169 -10.11 -7.51 -16.71
C GLU A 169 -8.95 -6.73 -17.35
N ALA A 170 -9.21 -5.51 -17.82
CA ALA A 170 -8.16 -4.60 -18.29
C ALA A 170 -7.09 -4.32 -17.20
N GLY A 171 -7.50 -4.35 -15.93
CA GLY A 171 -6.61 -4.23 -14.77
C GLY A 171 -5.71 -5.43 -14.52
N PHE A 172 -6.24 -6.62 -14.81
CA PHE A 172 -5.54 -7.89 -14.69
C PHE A 172 -4.40 -7.99 -15.71
N ASP A 173 -4.65 -7.62 -16.97
CA ASP A 173 -3.62 -7.60 -18.02
C ASP A 173 -2.46 -6.65 -17.67
N ALA A 174 -2.80 -5.45 -17.20
CA ALA A 174 -1.80 -4.51 -16.69
C ALA A 174 -1.01 -5.06 -15.48
N ALA A 175 -1.60 -5.94 -14.67
CA ALA A 175 -0.91 -6.61 -13.55
C ALA A 175 0.10 -7.64 -14.04
N ILE A 176 -0.28 -8.44 -15.04
CA ILE A 176 0.62 -9.41 -15.68
C ILE A 176 1.83 -8.70 -16.29
N ASP A 177 1.61 -7.57 -16.97
CA ASP A 177 2.72 -6.82 -17.58
C ASP A 177 3.64 -6.14 -16.55
N GLU A 178 3.12 -5.71 -15.40
CA GLU A 178 3.96 -5.25 -14.29
C GLU A 178 4.76 -6.40 -13.66
N ALA A 179 4.12 -7.55 -13.43
CA ALA A 179 4.80 -8.73 -12.88
C ALA A 179 5.95 -9.19 -13.79
N ARG A 180 5.73 -9.19 -15.11
CA ARG A 180 6.78 -9.46 -16.12
C ARG A 180 7.93 -8.45 -16.02
N ARG A 181 7.64 -7.16 -15.82
CA ARG A 181 8.67 -6.12 -15.65
C ARG A 181 9.48 -6.29 -14.36
N ILE A 182 8.84 -6.59 -13.24
CA ILE A 182 9.51 -6.84 -11.96
C ILE A 182 10.47 -8.04 -12.07
N VAL A 183 10.02 -9.14 -12.68
CA VAL A 183 10.87 -10.33 -12.90
C VAL A 183 12.09 -9.98 -13.76
N ALA A 184 11.89 -9.22 -14.85
CA ALA A 184 12.99 -8.81 -15.74
C ALA A 184 14.03 -7.92 -15.03
N LEU A 185 13.58 -7.04 -14.12
CA LEU A 185 14.46 -6.18 -13.31
C LEU A 185 15.16 -6.97 -12.17
N GLY A 186 14.52 -7.99 -11.61
CA GLY A 186 15.10 -8.86 -10.57
C GLY A 186 16.18 -9.84 -11.08
N THR A 187 16.21 -10.13 -12.37
CA THR A 187 17.25 -10.96 -13.01
C THR A 187 18.55 -10.22 -13.35
N GLN A 188 18.63 -8.91 -13.11
CA GLN A 188 19.83 -8.09 -13.34
C GLN A 188 20.56 -7.82 -12.01
N GLY A 189 21.09 -8.86 -11.37
CA GLY A 189 22.06 -8.74 -10.27
C GLY A 189 23.50 -8.73 -10.82
N PRO A 190 24.46 -8.02 -10.21
CA PRO A 190 25.78 -7.82 -10.80
C PRO A 190 26.56 -9.15 -10.88
N THR A 191 27.16 -9.38 -12.05
CA THR A 191 28.17 -10.42 -12.30
C THR A 191 29.45 -10.16 -11.54
#